data_AF-A0A4R5D3U4-F1
#
_entry.id   AF-A0A4R5D3U4-F1
#
_cell.length_a   1.000
_cell.length_b   1.000
_cell.length_c   1.000
_cell.angle_alpha   90.00
_cell.angle_beta   90.00
_cell.angle_gamma   90.00
#
_symmetry.space_group_name_H-M   'P 1'
#
loop_
_entity.id
_entity.type
_entity.pdbx_description
1 polymer ?
#
loop_
_entity_poly.entity_id
_entity_poly.type
_entity_poly.pdbx_seq_one_letter_code
_entity_poly.pdbx_strand_id
1 'polypeptide(L)'
;MATVKKKPKLTLPPAAPQLDEKAMIAMIEKGGSTISSKKPPIKADQEDALKSFTIKLYESELAQIRAIQDNMPKRDRISMHDFIVTAVQDKLKRTK
;
A
#
# COMPACT_ATOMS: atom_id res chain seq x y z
N MET A 1 6.17 -63.20 18.65
CA MET A 1 7.45 -62.67 18.14
C MET A 1 7.15 -61.83 16.91
N ALA A 2 7.30 -60.50 16.97
CA ALA A 2 6.99 -59.60 15.85
C ALA A 2 8.22 -58.72 15.55
N THR A 3 8.79 -58.93 14.37
CA THR A 3 9.96 -58.23 13.84
C THR A 3 9.57 -56.87 13.25
N VAL A 4 10.13 -55.77 13.77
CA VAL A 4 9.92 -54.42 13.25
C VAL A 4 10.82 -54.19 12.02
N LYS A 5 10.22 -54.13 10.82
CA LYS A 5 10.93 -53.73 9.59
C LYS A 5 11.07 -52.21 9.55
N LYS A 6 12.31 -51.68 9.59
CA LYS A 6 12.61 -50.25 9.44
C LYS A 6 12.49 -49.83 7.97
N LYS A 7 11.79 -48.72 7.68
CA LYS A 7 11.65 -48.13 6.34
C LYS A 7 12.99 -47.52 5.89
N PRO A 8 13.36 -47.63 4.60
CA PRO A 8 14.59 -47.03 4.08
C PRO A 8 14.49 -45.50 4.07
N LYS A 9 15.58 -44.82 4.48
CA LYS A 9 15.69 -43.36 4.49
C LYS A 9 15.63 -42.85 3.05
N LEU A 10 14.65 -41.98 2.76
CA LEU A 10 14.53 -41.24 1.52
C LEU A 10 15.78 -40.36 1.36
N THR A 11 16.62 -40.67 0.38
CA THR A 11 17.74 -39.81 -0.01
C THR A 11 17.19 -38.56 -0.68
N LEU A 12 17.75 -37.39 -0.34
CA LEU A 12 17.44 -36.11 -0.97
C LEU A 12 17.66 -36.20 -2.50
N PRO A 13 16.79 -35.58 -3.33
CA PRO A 13 17.05 -35.47 -4.76
C PRO A 13 18.29 -34.59 -5.02
N PRO A 14 19.05 -34.83 -6.11
CA PRO A 14 20.18 -33.99 -6.45
C PRO A 14 19.72 -32.54 -6.67
N ALA A 15 20.56 -31.59 -6.24
CA ALA A 15 20.29 -30.16 -6.34
C ALA A 15 19.86 -29.78 -7.77
N ALA A 16 18.77 -29.02 -7.87
CA ALA A 16 18.25 -28.54 -9.13
C ALA A 16 19.34 -27.77 -9.91
N PRO A 17 19.34 -27.83 -11.26
CA PRO A 17 20.28 -27.08 -12.06
C PRO A 17 20.14 -25.58 -11.77
N GLN A 18 21.28 -24.89 -11.67
CA GLN A 18 21.34 -23.44 -11.48
C GLN A 18 20.62 -22.76 -12.66
N LEU A 19 19.40 -22.29 -12.39
CA LEU A 19 18.58 -21.56 -13.35
C LEU A 19 19.19 -20.16 -13.53
N ASP A 20 19.59 -19.84 -14.75
CA ASP A 20 20.20 -18.57 -15.12
C ASP A 20 19.13 -17.45 -15.08
N GLU A 21 19.21 -16.56 -14.10
CA GLU A 21 18.21 -15.52 -13.82
C GLU A 21 17.91 -14.64 -15.04
N LYS A 22 18.90 -14.45 -15.93
CA LYS A 22 18.76 -13.67 -17.16
C LYS A 22 17.81 -14.32 -18.16
N ALA A 23 17.78 -15.65 -18.24
CA ALA A 23 16.88 -16.36 -19.14
C ALA A 23 15.42 -16.28 -18.66
N MET A 24 15.20 -16.22 -17.34
CA MET A 24 13.86 -16.04 -16.76
C MET A 24 13.30 -14.64 -17.04
N ILE A 25 14.13 -13.58 -16.90
CA ILE A 25 13.71 -12.20 -17.19
C ILE A 25 13.31 -12.06 -18.67
N ALA A 26 14.07 -12.66 -19.59
CA ALA A 26 13.76 -12.62 -21.03
C ALA A 26 12.43 -13.33 -21.38
N MET A 27 12.03 -14.37 -20.63
CA MET A 27 10.73 -15.03 -20.80
C MET A 27 9.58 -14.19 -20.24
N ILE A 28 9.82 -13.44 -19.17
CA ILE A 28 8.84 -12.51 -18.59
C ILE A 28 8.58 -11.35 -19.57
N GLU A 29 9.62 -10.80 -20.18
CA GLU A 29 9.49 -9.72 -21.17
C GLU A 29 8.77 -10.16 -22.46
N LYS A 30 8.92 -11.43 -22.86
CA LYS A 30 8.33 -11.98 -24.09
C LYS A 30 6.87 -12.42 -23.92
N GLY A 31 6.39 -12.55 -22.68
CA GLY A 31 5.17 -13.31 -22.34
C GLY A 31 3.93 -12.52 -21.92
N GLY A 32 3.91 -11.18 -21.95
CA GLY A 32 2.71 -10.47 -21.48
C GLY A 32 2.73 -8.96 -21.69
N SER A 33 2.37 -8.51 -22.90
CA SER A 33 1.94 -7.13 -23.12
C SER A 33 0.56 -6.93 -22.50
N THR A 34 0.53 -6.55 -21.23
CA THR A 34 -0.63 -5.85 -20.65
C THR A 34 -0.29 -4.38 -20.58
N ILE A 35 -1.13 -3.59 -21.25
CA ILE A 35 -1.12 -2.13 -21.32
C ILE A 35 -1.02 -1.55 -19.90
N SER A 36 0.19 -1.23 -19.43
CA SER A 36 0.35 -0.26 -18.35
C SER A 36 0.45 1.10 -19.03
N SER A 37 -0.64 1.84 -19.01
CA SER A 37 -0.65 3.27 -19.29
C SER A 37 0.54 3.89 -18.56
N LYS A 38 1.51 4.34 -19.36
CA LYS A 38 2.74 4.98 -18.89
C LYS A 38 2.33 6.33 -18.28
N LYS A 39 1.95 6.29 -16.99
CA LYS A 39 1.84 7.50 -16.18
C LYS A 39 3.21 8.18 -16.27
N PRO A 40 3.29 9.48 -16.60
CA PRO A 40 4.57 10.15 -16.68
C PRO A 40 5.32 9.97 -15.35
N PRO A 41 6.65 9.75 -15.38
CA PRO A 41 7.43 9.58 -14.17
C PRO A 41 7.34 10.88 -13.37
N ILE A 42 6.59 10.83 -12.27
CA ILE A 42 6.66 11.85 -11.24
C ILE A 42 8.09 11.75 -10.70
N LYS A 43 8.84 12.85 -10.83
CA LYS A 43 10.26 12.94 -10.47
C LYS A 43 10.52 12.24 -9.12
N ALA A 44 11.38 11.23 -9.17
CA ALA A 44 11.68 10.32 -8.08
C ALA A 44 12.71 10.89 -7.07
N ASP A 45 12.53 12.14 -6.63
CA ASP A 45 13.47 12.78 -5.68
C ASP A 45 12.83 13.25 -4.36
N GLN A 46 11.57 12.91 -4.13
CA GLN A 46 11.01 12.90 -2.79
C GLN A 46 10.19 11.62 -2.69
N GLU A 47 10.80 10.58 -2.13
CA GLU A 47 10.03 9.49 -1.54
C GLU A 47 8.86 10.12 -0.78
N ASP A 48 7.65 9.63 -1.00
CA ASP A 48 6.42 10.06 -0.31
C ASP A 48 6.53 9.65 1.16
N ALA A 49 7.45 10.30 1.86
CA ALA A 49 7.82 10.02 3.22
C ALA A 49 6.66 10.53 4.07
N LEU A 50 6.07 9.62 4.85
CA LEU A 50 4.98 9.92 5.75
C LEU A 50 5.46 10.97 6.77
N LYS A 51 5.09 12.23 6.55
CA LYS A 51 5.39 13.34 7.46
C LYS A 51 4.19 13.53 8.38
N SER A 52 4.31 13.02 9.60
CA SER A 52 3.34 13.28 10.66
C SER A 52 3.58 14.64 11.29
N PHE A 53 2.53 15.44 11.43
CA PHE A 53 2.56 16.67 12.21
C PHE A 53 1.37 16.72 13.17
N THR A 54 1.58 17.28 14.35
CA THR A 54 0.54 17.43 15.37
C THR A 54 0.07 18.87 15.40
N ILE A 55 -1.22 19.09 15.20
CA ILE A 55 -1.85 20.40 15.35
C ILE A 55 -2.50 20.46 16.74
N LYS A 56 -2.22 21.52 17.50
CA LYS A 56 -2.97 21.83 18.72
C LYS A 56 -4.18 22.67 18.33
N LEU A 57 -5.37 22.20 18.69
CA LEU A 57 -6.65 22.87 18.46
C LEU A 57 -7.34 23.04 19.80
N TYR A 58 -8.17 24.07 19.94
CA TYR A 58 -9.00 24.19 21.13
C TYR A 58 -10.06 23.07 21.14
N GLU A 59 -10.45 22.63 22.33
CA GLU A 59 -11.47 21.59 22.48
C GLU A 59 -12.80 21.98 21.85
N SER A 60 -13.17 23.26 21.94
CA SER A 60 -14.35 23.83 21.30
C SER A 60 -14.34 23.67 19.78
N GLU A 61 -13.19 23.87 19.14
CA GLU A 61 -13.03 23.69 17.69
C GLU A 61 -13.12 22.22 17.30
N LEU A 62 -12.53 21.34 18.11
CA LEU A 62 -12.60 19.90 17.89
C LEU A 62 -14.05 19.38 18.02
N ALA A 63 -14.80 19.90 18.99
CA ALA A 63 -16.22 19.59 19.15
C ALA A 63 -17.07 20.05 17.95
N GLN A 64 -16.79 21.24 17.41
CA GLN A 64 -17.47 21.74 16.21
C GLN A 64 -17.21 20.84 14.99
N ILE A 65 -15.97 20.43 14.77
CA ILE A 65 -15.62 19.55 13.64
C ILE A 65 -16.34 18.21 13.77
N ARG A 66 -16.40 17.62 14.97
CA ARG A 66 -17.14 16.37 15.21
C ARG A 66 -18.64 16.52 14.96
N ALA A 67 -19.24 17.63 15.41
CA ALA A 67 -20.65 17.90 15.15
C ALA A 67 -20.96 17.99 13.65
N ILE A 68 -20.08 18.61 12.86
CA ILE A 68 -20.20 18.65 11.40
C ILE A 68 -20.09 17.25 10.79
N GLN A 69 -19.16 16.43 11.29
CA GLN A 69 -18.98 15.05 10.84
C GLN A 69 -20.22 14.19 11.13
N ASP A 70 -20.83 14.33 12.30
CA ASP A 70 -22.00 13.54 12.69
C ASP A 70 -23.26 13.90 11.89
N ASN A 71 -23.36 15.16 11.45
CA ASN A 71 -24.41 15.65 10.58
C ASN A 71 -24.28 15.17 9.13
N MET A 72 -23.14 14.60 8.73
CA MET A 72 -23.01 13.98 7.40
C MET A 72 -23.68 12.60 7.34
N PRO A 73 -24.31 12.26 6.20
CA PRO A 73 -24.92 10.95 6.01
C PRO A 73 -23.89 9.86 6.25
N LYS A 74 -24.28 8.78 6.94
CA LYS A 74 -23.38 7.69 7.37
C LYS A 74 -22.54 7.10 6.23
N ARG A 75 -23.06 7.17 5.00
CA ARG A 75 -22.39 6.68 3.79
C ARG A 75 -21.17 7.52 3.40
N ASP A 76 -21.18 8.81 3.72
CA ASP A 76 -20.14 9.78 3.33
C ASP A 76 -19.29 10.23 4.52
N ARG A 77 -19.36 9.51 5.64
CA ARG A 77 -18.51 9.78 6.81
C ARG A 77 -17.06 9.45 6.48
N ILE A 78 -16.35 10.48 6.02
CA ILE A 78 -14.91 10.46 5.83
C ILE A 78 -14.17 10.49 7.18
N SER A 79 -12.93 10.00 7.18
CA SER A 79 -12.07 10.04 8.37
C SER A 79 -11.81 11.48 8.79
N MET A 80 -11.59 11.72 10.09
CA MET A 80 -11.29 13.06 10.62
C MET A 80 -10.08 13.70 9.92
N HIS A 81 -9.04 12.89 9.64
CA HIS A 81 -7.88 13.31 8.87
C HIS A 81 -8.26 13.83 7.49
N ASP A 82 -9.04 13.04 6.74
CA ASP A 82 -9.42 13.35 5.37
C ASP A 82 -10.35 14.57 5.28
N PHE A 83 -11.21 14.74 6.28
CA PHE A 83 -12.03 15.95 6.44
C PHE A 83 -11.16 17.19 6.62
N ILE A 84 -10.17 17.15 7.52
CA ILE A 84 -9.26 18.27 7.78
C ILE A 84 -8.45 18.60 6.52
N VAL A 85 -7.88 17.60 5.85
CA VAL A 85 -7.08 17.79 4.64
C VAL A 85 -7.93 18.43 3.54
N THR A 86 -9.13 17.92 3.28
CA THR A 86 -10.04 18.45 2.26
C THR A 86 -10.42 19.90 2.56
N ALA A 87 -10.78 20.20 3.81
CA ALA A 87 -11.13 21.56 4.23
C ALA A 87 -9.98 22.56 4.04
N VAL A 88 -8.74 22.15 4.35
CA VAL A 88 -7.54 22.97 4.13
C VAL A 88 -7.31 23.19 2.63
N GLN A 89 -7.40 22.15 1.81
CA GLN A 89 -7.24 22.26 0.36
C GLN A 89 -8.28 23.19 -0.26
N ASP A 90 -9.55 23.08 0.14
CA ASP A 90 -10.61 23.92 -0.39
C ASP A 90 -10.47 25.38 0.06
N LYS A 91 -10.02 25.62 1.29
CA LYS A 91 -9.72 26.98 1.76
C LYS A 91 -8.57 27.60 0.96
N LEU A 92 -7.52 26.83 0.67
CA LEU A 92 -6.41 27.26 -0.19
C LEU A 92 -6.88 27.59 -1.61
N LYS A 93 -7.74 26.76 -2.21
CA LYS A 93 -8.30 27.02 -3.56
C LYS A 93 -9.14 28.30 -3.62
N ARG A 94 -9.90 28.60 -2.56
CA ARG A 94 -10.78 29.79 -2.50
C ARG A 94 -10.04 31.10 -2.26
N THR A 95 -8.87 31.04 -1.63
CA THR A 95 -8.06 32.22 -1.29
C THR A 95 -7.08 32.58 -2.42
N LYS A 96 -6.91 31.68 -3.39
CA LYS A 96 -6.06 31.86 -4.56
C LYS A 96 -6.85 32.51 -5.69
#